data_AF-A0A937BB38-F1
#
_entry.id   AF-A0A937BB38-F1
#
_cell.length_a   1.000
_cell.length_b   1.000
_cell.length_c   1.000
_cell.angle_alpha   90.00
_cell.angle_beta   90.00
_cell.angle_gamma   90.00
#
_symmetry.space_group_name_H-M   'P 1'
#
loop_
_entity.id
_entity.type
_entity.pdbx_description
1 polymer ?
#
loop_
_entity_poly.entity_id
_entity_poly.type
_entity_poly.pdbx_seq_one_letter_code
_entity_poly.pdbx_strand_id
1 'polypeptide(L)'
;MDNTERFRLRQNNPWVERIAEQVFVFNENLVYATFDLTDMAVDTYAIDAVKADSTMGIIENGFRVIEEGNEELQINAFAPGIFWRAPRSASKIVITFINTGDVDIENAIVVVESPGGNLIAPTIELLRANEGLPVLEVMLQEPNGPPGILRPGASGTIEVFVWALPLPSFVVGLK
;
A
#
# COMPACT_ATOMS: atom_id res chain seq x y z
N MET A 1 -12.43 -34.37 3.65
CA MET A 1 -11.08 -33.93 4.03
C MET A 1 -10.92 -32.57 3.40
N ASP A 2 -10.74 -31.53 4.22
CA ASP A 2 -10.55 -30.18 3.70
C ASP A 2 -9.24 -30.13 2.91
N ASN A 3 -9.35 -30.01 1.59
CA ASN A 3 -8.26 -30.09 0.64
C ASN A 3 -7.64 -28.70 0.39
N THR A 4 -7.61 -27.87 1.43
CA THR A 4 -7.31 -26.45 1.33
C THR A 4 -5.91 -26.20 1.88
N GLU A 5 -5.08 -25.49 1.12
CA GLU A 5 -3.80 -24.99 1.60
C GLU A 5 -4.03 -24.06 2.80
N ARG A 6 -3.20 -24.22 3.84
CA ARG A 6 -3.32 -23.42 5.07
C ARG A 6 -1.96 -22.91 5.48
N PHE A 7 -1.91 -21.64 5.85
CA PHE A 7 -0.75 -21.01 6.47
C PHE A 7 -1.09 -20.71 7.92
N ARG A 8 -0.17 -21.01 8.84
CA ARG A 8 -0.35 -20.75 10.26
C ARG A 8 0.94 -20.30 10.94
N LEU A 9 0.78 -19.42 11.92
CA LEU A 9 1.80 -19.13 12.92
C LEU A 9 1.63 -20.10 14.08
N ARG A 10 2.71 -20.70 14.54
CA ARG A 10 2.71 -21.68 15.64
C ARG A 10 3.79 -21.39 16.67
N GLN A 11 3.44 -21.51 17.93
CA GLN A 11 4.38 -21.58 19.05
C GLN A 11 4.07 -22.84 19.86
N ASN A 12 5.11 -23.51 20.37
CA ASN A 12 4.95 -24.77 21.11
C ASN A 12 4.89 -24.59 22.63
N ASN A 13 5.33 -23.44 23.15
CA ASN A 13 5.36 -23.17 24.58
C ASN A 13 5.28 -21.65 24.87
N PRO A 14 4.10 -21.09 25.22
CA PRO A 14 2.79 -21.77 25.27
C PRO A 14 2.35 -22.26 23.88
N TRP A 15 1.46 -23.27 23.83
CA TRP A 15 0.88 -23.71 22.57
C TRP A 15 -0.05 -22.62 22.02
N VAL A 16 0.36 -22.01 20.92
CA VAL A 16 -0.41 -20.96 20.22
C VAL A 16 -0.43 -21.31 18.75
N GLU A 17 -1.61 -21.23 18.14
CA GLU A 17 -1.81 -21.41 16.71
C GLU A 17 -2.69 -20.27 16.19
N ARG A 18 -2.20 -19.57 15.16
CA ARG A 18 -2.96 -18.54 14.44
C ARG A 18 -3.00 -18.89 12.96
N ILE A 19 -4.18 -19.16 12.43
CA ILE A 19 -4.39 -19.43 11.01
C ILE A 19 -4.47 -18.10 10.26
N ALA A 20 -3.94 -18.05 9.03
CA ALA A 20 -4.07 -16.89 8.16
C ALA A 20 -5.56 -16.56 7.92
N GLU A 21 -5.91 -15.29 8.06
CA GLU A 21 -7.27 -14.79 7.79
C GLU A 21 -7.51 -14.70 6.28
N GLN A 22 -6.49 -14.25 5.54
CA GLN A 22 -6.56 -14.10 4.10
C GLN A 22 -5.34 -14.73 3.43
N VAL A 23 -5.57 -15.44 2.33
CA VAL A 23 -4.53 -16.09 1.54
C VAL A 23 -4.74 -15.74 0.07
N PHE A 24 -3.77 -15.05 -0.52
CA PHE A 24 -3.75 -14.68 -1.93
C PHE A 24 -2.65 -15.45 -2.65
N VAL A 25 -3.04 -16.43 -3.46
CA VAL A 25 -2.13 -17.16 -4.35
C VAL A 25 -2.06 -16.42 -5.67
N PHE A 26 -0.92 -15.81 -5.97
CA PHE A 26 -0.71 -15.07 -7.22
C PHE A 26 -0.18 -15.97 -8.33
N ASN A 27 0.76 -16.86 -8.01
CA ASN A 27 1.32 -17.85 -8.93
C ASN A 27 1.96 -19.01 -8.15
N GLU A 28 2.50 -20.00 -8.85
CA GLU A 28 3.15 -21.19 -8.24
C GLU A 28 4.34 -20.87 -7.31
N ASN A 29 4.89 -19.65 -7.39
CA ASN A 29 6.05 -19.20 -6.63
C ASN A 29 5.75 -18.08 -5.62
N LEU A 30 4.52 -17.56 -5.57
CA LEU A 30 4.17 -16.39 -4.76
C LEU A 30 2.79 -16.54 -4.12
N VAL A 31 2.80 -16.56 -2.78
CA VAL A 31 1.60 -16.55 -1.94
C VAL A 31 1.77 -15.48 -0.87
N TYR A 32 0.73 -14.68 -0.67
CA TYR A 32 0.61 -13.80 0.50
C TYR A 32 -0.38 -14.41 1.48
N ALA A 33 0.01 -14.46 2.75
CA ALA A 33 -0.85 -14.86 3.84
C ALA A 33 -0.88 -13.73 4.87
N THR A 34 -2.08 -13.24 5.18
CA THR A 34 -2.31 -12.19 6.17
C THR A 34 -2.80 -12.84 7.45
N PHE A 35 -2.20 -12.46 8.58
CA PHE A 35 -2.56 -12.97 9.90
C PHE A 35 -3.06 -11.80 10.76
N ASP A 36 -4.21 -11.97 11.40
CA ASP A 36 -4.61 -11.10 12.50
C ASP A 36 -3.77 -11.43 13.74
N LEU A 37 -2.93 -10.47 14.13
CA LEU A 37 -2.02 -10.57 15.28
C LEU A 37 -2.63 -9.98 16.55
N THR A 38 -3.89 -9.54 16.51
CA THR A 38 -4.58 -9.00 17.69
C THR A 38 -4.53 -10.02 18.84
N ASP A 39 -4.20 -9.51 20.03
CA ASP A 39 -4.01 -10.29 21.27
C ASP A 39 -2.94 -11.39 21.22
N MET A 40 -2.07 -11.42 20.21
CA MET A 40 -0.91 -12.31 20.20
C MET A 40 0.19 -11.78 21.12
N ALA A 41 0.86 -12.70 21.83
CA ALA A 41 1.98 -12.32 22.68
C ALA A 41 3.17 -11.86 21.84
N VAL A 42 3.92 -10.90 22.36
CA VAL A 42 5.18 -10.43 21.77
C VAL A 42 6.23 -11.52 21.91
N ASP A 43 6.36 -12.35 20.87
CA ASP A 43 7.32 -13.45 20.83
C ASP A 43 7.61 -13.88 19.39
N THR A 44 8.47 -14.89 19.25
CA THR A 44 8.83 -15.51 17.99
C THR A 44 7.98 -16.75 17.73
N TYR A 45 7.44 -16.84 16.52
CA TYR A 45 6.55 -17.89 16.06
C TYR A 45 7.19 -18.63 14.87
N ALA A 46 6.94 -19.93 14.79
CA ALA A 46 7.21 -20.73 13.60
C ALA A 46 6.12 -20.46 12.54
N ILE A 47 6.51 -20.47 11.27
CA ILE A 47 5.58 -20.40 10.14
C ILE A 47 5.43 -21.82 9.58
N ASP A 48 4.22 -22.35 9.61
CA ASP A 48 3.89 -23.60 8.93
C ASP A 48 3.08 -23.30 7.67
N ALA A 49 3.53 -23.83 6.53
CA ALA A 49 2.79 -23.88 5.28
C ALA A 49 2.35 -25.33 5.01
N VAL A 50 1.05 -25.58 5.04
CA VAL A 50 0.45 -26.91 4.83
C VAL A 50 -0.21 -26.94 3.46
N LYS A 51 0.29 -27.80 2.58
CA LYS A 51 -0.30 -28.03 1.27
C LYS A 51 -1.52 -28.96 1.36
N ALA A 52 -2.34 -28.95 0.31
CA ALA A 52 -3.52 -29.81 0.21
C ALA A 52 -3.18 -31.32 0.29
N ASP A 53 -1.97 -31.71 -0.12
CA ASP A 53 -1.46 -33.09 -0.02
C ASP A 53 -0.95 -33.46 1.39
N SER A 54 -1.17 -32.59 2.38
CA SER A 54 -0.68 -32.71 3.77
C SER A 54 0.84 -32.63 3.92
N THR A 55 1.58 -32.27 2.87
CA THR A 55 3.00 -31.92 3.03
C THR A 55 3.13 -30.57 3.74
N MET A 56 4.14 -30.46 4.60
CA MET A 56 4.36 -29.27 5.43
C MET A 56 5.76 -28.70 5.19
N GLY A 57 5.82 -27.41 4.93
CA GLY A 57 7.03 -26.61 5.06
C GLY A 57 7.00 -25.89 6.40
N ILE A 58 8.07 -25.99 7.19
CA ILE A 58 8.17 -25.32 8.49
C ILE A 58 9.39 -24.41 8.46
N ILE A 59 9.18 -23.16 8.85
CA ILE A 59 10.26 -22.21 9.12
C ILE A 59 10.24 -21.94 10.62
N GLU A 60 11.15 -22.58 11.34
CA GLU A 60 11.34 -22.34 12.77
C GLU A 60 11.84 -20.90 12.99
N ASN A 61 11.28 -20.21 13.99
CA ASN A 61 11.55 -18.80 14.28
C ASN A 61 11.40 -17.86 13.06
N GLY A 62 10.47 -18.19 12.15
CA GLY A 62 10.28 -17.45 10.90
C GLY A 62 9.56 -16.11 11.05
N PHE A 63 8.85 -15.89 12.16
CA PHE A 63 8.04 -14.70 12.38
C PHE A 63 8.24 -14.15 13.80
N ARG A 64 8.23 -12.83 13.98
CA ARG A 64 8.31 -12.20 15.30
C ARG A 64 7.19 -11.18 15.43
N VAL A 65 6.35 -11.38 16.44
CA VAL A 65 5.38 -10.37 16.90
C VAL A 65 6.16 -9.39 17.79
N ILE A 66 5.97 -8.10 17.54
CA ILE A 66 6.55 -7.00 18.32
C ILE A 66 5.43 -6.25 19.05
N GLU A 67 5.79 -5.38 20.00
CA GLU A 67 4.80 -4.50 20.65
C GLU A 67 4.08 -3.63 19.61
N GLU A 68 2.89 -3.15 19.99
CA GLU A 68 2.04 -2.31 19.15
C GLU A 68 2.84 -1.13 18.58
N GLY A 69 2.92 -1.10 17.24
CA GLY A 69 3.58 -0.05 16.50
C GLY A 69 2.64 1.13 16.22
N ASN A 70 3.20 2.22 15.69
CA ASN A 70 2.40 3.34 15.21
C ASN A 70 2.27 3.29 13.69
N GLU A 71 1.10 3.64 13.17
CA GLU A 71 0.93 3.99 11.76
C GLU A 71 1.67 5.30 11.49
N GLU A 72 2.68 5.28 10.63
CA GLU A 72 3.38 6.50 10.20
C GLU A 72 3.58 6.48 8.69
N LEU A 73 2.82 7.32 7.99
CA LEU A 73 2.91 7.47 6.55
C LEU A 73 3.53 8.82 6.20
N GLN A 74 4.71 8.78 5.58
CA GLN A 74 5.37 9.96 5.09
C GLN A 74 5.07 10.13 3.60
N ILE A 75 4.57 11.31 3.24
CA ILE A 75 4.24 11.68 1.86
C ILE A 75 5.01 12.93 1.49
N ASN A 76 5.71 12.86 0.36
CA ASN A 76 6.36 13.99 -0.26
C ASN A 76 5.81 14.18 -1.66
N ALA A 77 5.38 15.40 -1.97
CA ALA A 77 4.89 15.77 -3.29
C ALA A 77 5.86 16.76 -3.94
N PHE A 78 6.29 16.42 -5.15
CA PHE A 78 7.16 17.25 -5.97
C PHE A 78 6.38 17.70 -7.20
N ALA A 79 6.13 19.00 -7.28
CA ALA A 79 5.60 19.63 -8.49
C ALA A 79 6.72 20.47 -9.12
N PRO A 80 7.00 20.32 -10.43
CA PRO A 80 7.90 21.21 -11.13
C PRO A 80 7.32 22.64 -11.08
N GLY A 81 8.19 23.63 -10.85
CA GLY A 81 7.78 25.03 -10.88
C GLY A 81 7.09 25.37 -12.19
N ILE A 82 5.92 25.99 -12.11
CA ILE A 82 5.06 26.18 -13.27
C ILE A 82 5.49 27.40 -14.06
N PHE A 83 5.85 27.17 -15.31
CA PHE A 83 6.26 28.21 -16.23
C PHE A 83 5.02 28.95 -16.76
N TRP A 84 4.82 30.18 -16.30
CA TRP A 84 3.74 31.10 -16.73
C TRP A 84 3.61 31.29 -18.26
N ARG A 85 4.60 30.86 -19.04
CA ARG A 85 4.72 31.13 -20.48
C ARG A 85 4.12 30.06 -21.41
N ALA A 86 3.55 28.97 -20.89
CA ALA A 86 2.94 27.93 -21.70
C ALA A 86 1.45 27.75 -21.36
N PRO A 87 0.53 28.40 -22.11
CA PRO A 87 -0.90 28.16 -21.92
C PRO A 87 -1.22 26.69 -22.19
N ARG A 88 -1.91 26.03 -21.24
CA ARG A 88 -2.27 24.59 -21.31
C ARG A 88 -1.06 23.66 -21.42
N SER A 89 0.02 23.92 -20.66
CA SER A 89 1.04 22.89 -20.44
C SER A 89 0.58 21.91 -19.36
N ALA A 90 0.58 20.62 -19.71
CA ALA A 90 0.42 19.56 -18.72
C ALA A 90 1.69 19.50 -17.88
N SER A 91 1.54 19.56 -16.56
CA SER A 91 2.63 19.40 -15.60
C SER A 91 2.45 18.08 -14.87
N LYS A 92 3.55 17.44 -14.49
CA LYS A 92 3.54 16.18 -13.76
C LYS A 92 3.84 16.45 -12.29
N ILE A 93 2.96 16.04 -11.38
CA ILE A 93 3.21 16.00 -9.95
C ILE A 93 3.65 14.59 -9.61
N VAL A 94 4.79 14.46 -8.94
CA VAL A 94 5.33 13.19 -8.48
C VAL A 94 5.11 13.11 -6.98
N ILE A 95 4.35 12.13 -6.54
CA ILE A 95 4.04 11.88 -5.14
C ILE A 95 4.79 10.63 -4.73
N THR A 96 5.73 10.78 -3.82
CA THR A 96 6.45 9.65 -3.20
C THR A 96 5.91 9.42 -1.82
N PHE A 97 5.67 8.16 -1.47
CA PHE A 97 5.19 7.78 -0.15
C PHE A 97 6.05 6.65 0.42
N ILE A 98 6.16 6.63 1.75
CA ILE A 98 6.81 5.55 2.49
C ILE A 98 6.08 5.35 3.81
N ASN A 99 5.74 4.09 4.12
CA ASN A 99 5.30 3.71 5.45
C ASN A 99 6.55 3.58 6.34
N THR A 100 6.78 4.55 7.23
CA THR A 100 7.87 4.50 8.22
C THR A 100 7.43 3.94 9.56
N GLY A 101 6.15 3.62 9.69
CA GLY A 101 5.59 2.97 10.86
C GLY A 101 5.95 1.49 10.95
N ASP A 102 5.53 0.89 12.05
CA ASP A 102 5.78 -0.52 12.38
C ASP A 102 4.55 -1.41 12.15
N VAL A 103 3.46 -0.83 11.64
CA VAL A 103 2.20 -1.53 11.33
C VAL A 103 1.82 -1.37 9.86
N ASP A 104 1.05 -2.34 9.36
CA ASP A 104 0.46 -2.30 8.02
C ASP A 104 -0.57 -1.17 7.93
N ILE A 105 -0.55 -0.39 6.85
CA ILE A 105 -1.57 0.63 6.59
C ILE A 105 -2.53 0.10 5.53
N GLU A 106 -3.79 -0.08 5.91
CA GLU A 106 -4.83 -0.55 5.02
C GLU A 106 -5.45 0.59 4.20
N ASN A 107 -5.63 0.35 2.91
CA ASN A 107 -6.37 1.20 1.98
C ASN A 107 -6.00 2.69 2.06
N ALA A 108 -4.69 3.00 2.14
CA ALA A 108 -4.24 4.38 2.21
C ALA A 108 -4.64 5.16 0.95
N ILE A 109 -5.34 6.29 1.14
CA ILE A 109 -5.80 7.19 0.06
C ILE A 109 -5.12 8.54 0.23
N VAL A 110 -4.52 9.01 -0.86
CA VAL A 110 -4.01 10.38 -0.98
C VAL A 110 -4.96 11.21 -1.80
N VAL A 111 -5.28 12.40 -1.30
CA VAL A 111 -6.09 13.39 -1.99
C VAL A 111 -5.17 14.43 -2.59
N VAL A 112 -5.30 14.63 -3.90
CA VAL A 112 -4.67 15.72 -4.63
C VAL A 112 -5.75 16.71 -5.01
N GLU A 113 -5.73 17.89 -4.42
CA GLU A 113 -6.71 18.95 -4.67
C GLU A 113 -6.05 20.12 -5.39
N SER A 114 -6.76 20.71 -6.36
CA SER A 114 -6.42 22.01 -6.93
C SER A 114 -7.40 23.08 -6.46
N PRO A 115 -7.01 23.94 -5.48
CA PRO A 115 -7.86 25.04 -5.03
C PRO A 115 -8.25 26.03 -6.13
N GLY A 116 -7.42 26.11 -7.19
CA GLY A 116 -7.69 26.92 -8.38
C GLY A 116 -8.69 26.31 -9.37
N GLY A 117 -9.22 25.11 -9.07
CA GLY A 117 -10.14 24.38 -9.94
C GLY A 117 -9.49 23.78 -11.20
N ASN A 118 -8.17 23.62 -11.22
CA ASN A 118 -7.50 22.99 -12.36
C ASN A 118 -7.82 21.50 -12.38
N LEU A 119 -7.95 20.94 -13.58
CA LEU A 119 -8.15 19.49 -13.73
C LEU A 119 -6.86 18.74 -13.40
N ILE A 120 -7.01 17.67 -12.62
CA ILE A 120 -6.01 16.70 -12.22
C ILE A 120 -6.46 15.35 -12.79
N ALA A 121 -5.55 14.62 -13.42
CA ALA A 121 -5.82 13.29 -13.95
C ALA A 121 -4.66 12.34 -13.68
N PRO A 122 -4.91 11.02 -13.52
CA PRO A 122 -3.85 10.05 -13.29
C PRO A 122 -2.98 9.82 -14.53
N THR A 123 -3.50 10.12 -15.73
CA THR A 123 -2.75 10.01 -16.99
C THR A 123 -2.85 11.29 -17.81
N ILE A 124 -1.86 11.50 -18.68
CA ILE A 124 -1.83 12.68 -19.55
C ILE A 124 -2.93 12.60 -20.62
N GLU A 125 -3.33 11.40 -21.04
CA GLU A 125 -4.41 11.17 -22.00
C GLU A 125 -5.74 11.66 -21.44
N LEU A 126 -6.07 11.29 -20.20
CA LEU A 126 -7.30 11.71 -19.53
C LEU A 126 -7.31 13.23 -19.29
N LEU A 127 -6.15 13.80 -18.94
CA LEU A 127 -6.02 15.25 -18.80
C LEU A 127 -6.31 15.97 -20.13
N ARG A 128 -5.79 15.44 -21.24
CA ARG A 128 -6.00 15.99 -22.60
C ARG A 128 -7.43 15.78 -23.11
N ALA A 129 -8.08 14.69 -22.72
CA ALA A 129 -9.49 14.43 -22.98
C ALA A 129 -10.44 15.32 -22.14
N ASN A 130 -9.89 16.11 -21.21
CA ASN A 130 -10.65 16.96 -20.30
C ASN A 130 -11.55 16.16 -19.34
N GLU A 131 -11.12 14.94 -19.00
CA GLU A 131 -11.79 13.99 -18.08
C GLU A 131 -11.14 14.00 -16.68
N GLY A 132 -10.32 15.01 -16.38
CA GLY A 132 -9.75 15.18 -15.04
C GLY A 132 -10.76 15.72 -14.03
N LEU A 133 -10.40 15.65 -12.76
CA LEU A 133 -11.17 16.16 -11.63
C LEU A 133 -10.38 17.24 -10.89
N PRO A 134 -11.04 18.24 -10.27
CA PRO A 134 -10.36 19.23 -9.43
C PRO A 134 -9.84 18.64 -8.11
N VAL A 135 -10.43 17.51 -7.68
CA VAL A 135 -10.00 16.70 -6.54
C VAL A 135 -9.84 15.28 -7.04
N LEU A 136 -8.63 14.73 -6.92
CA LEU A 136 -8.31 13.37 -7.33
C LEU A 136 -7.92 12.56 -6.10
N GLU A 137 -8.69 11.51 -5.82
CA GLU A 137 -8.34 10.50 -4.83
C GLU A 137 -7.51 9.41 -5.50
N VAL A 138 -6.33 9.13 -4.95
CA VAL A 138 -5.45 8.07 -5.45
C VAL A 138 -5.16 7.09 -4.34
N MET A 139 -5.48 5.83 -4.59
CA MET A 139 -5.12 4.73 -3.70
C MET A 139 -3.62 4.46 -3.79
N LEU A 140 -2.95 4.43 -2.64
CA LEU A 140 -1.55 4.05 -2.56
C LEU A 140 -1.44 2.53 -2.69
N GLN A 141 -0.52 2.07 -3.55
CA GLN A 141 -0.25 0.66 -3.76
C GLN A 141 1.25 0.40 -3.81
N GLU A 142 1.70 -0.58 -3.04
CA GLU A 142 3.07 -1.08 -3.12
C GLU A 142 3.24 -1.93 -4.39
N PRO A 143 4.29 -1.74 -5.22
CA PRO A 143 4.48 -2.50 -6.46
C PRO A 143 4.54 -4.02 -6.31
N ASN A 144 4.97 -4.52 -5.15
CA ASN A 144 5.12 -5.95 -4.85
C ASN A 144 4.49 -6.32 -3.50
N GLY A 145 3.48 -5.56 -3.07
CA GLY A 145 2.76 -5.80 -1.81
C GLY A 145 1.43 -6.53 -2.01
N PRO A 146 0.78 -6.92 -0.92
CA PRO A 146 -0.62 -7.34 -0.97
C PRO A 146 -1.49 -6.17 -1.47
N PRO A 147 -2.53 -6.43 -2.30
CA PRO A 147 -3.43 -5.39 -2.75
C PRO A 147 -4.08 -4.65 -1.59
N GLY A 148 -4.00 -3.32 -1.58
CA GLY A 148 -4.61 -2.47 -0.56
C GLY A 148 -3.90 -2.45 0.79
N ILE A 149 -2.70 -3.03 0.90
CA ILE A 149 -1.91 -3.03 2.14
C ILE A 149 -0.55 -2.39 1.86
N LEU A 150 -0.17 -1.39 2.66
CA LEU A 150 1.18 -0.83 2.70
C LEU A 150 1.93 -1.35 3.91
N ARG A 151 2.87 -2.26 3.66
CA ARG A 151 3.69 -2.86 4.73
C ARG A 151 4.66 -1.85 5.37
N PRO A 152 5.12 -2.06 6.60
CA PRO A 152 6.24 -1.33 7.18
C PRO A 152 7.44 -1.28 6.22
N GLY A 153 7.94 -0.08 5.96
CA GLY A 153 9.03 0.19 5.00
C GLY A 153 8.62 0.16 3.53
N ALA A 154 7.37 -0.19 3.19
CA ALA A 154 6.89 -0.14 1.82
C ALA A 154 6.90 1.30 1.31
N SER A 155 7.37 1.47 0.08
CA SER A 155 7.41 2.77 -0.58
C SER A 155 6.97 2.65 -2.02
N GLY A 156 6.53 3.78 -2.57
CA GLY A 156 6.10 3.84 -3.95
C GLY A 156 6.11 5.25 -4.48
N THR A 157 5.80 5.35 -5.77
CA THR A 157 5.71 6.62 -6.48
C THR A 157 4.44 6.62 -7.31
N ILE A 158 3.68 7.70 -7.19
CA ILE A 158 2.49 7.98 -7.97
C ILE A 158 2.77 9.22 -8.81
N GLU A 159 2.35 9.16 -10.06
CA GLU A 159 2.42 10.29 -10.97
C GLU A 159 1.00 10.74 -11.29
N VAL A 160 0.74 12.04 -11.14
CA VAL A 160 -0.50 12.67 -11.58
C VAL A 160 -0.20 13.86 -12.47
N PHE A 161 -1.10 14.15 -13.39
CA PHE A 161 -0.94 15.19 -14.39
C PHE A 161 -1.96 16.29 -14.15
N VAL A 162 -1.51 17.54 -14.26
CA VAL A 162 -2.33 18.73 -13.97
C VAL A 162 -2.18 19.79 -15.05
N TRP A 163 -3.22 20.61 -15.22
CA TRP A 163 -3.09 21.83 -16.00
C TRP A 163 -2.43 22.96 -15.20
N ALA A 164 -1.47 23.63 -15.84
CA ALA A 164 -0.67 24.71 -15.25
C ALA A 164 -1.41 26.05 -15.05
N LEU A 165 -2.61 26.24 -15.60
CA LEU A 165 -3.33 27.52 -15.61
C LEU A 165 -4.83 27.28 -15.45
N PRO A 166 -5.58 28.24 -14.86
CA PRO A 166 -5.20 29.65 -14.62
C PRO A 166 -4.51 29.95 -13.29
N LEU A 167 -4.57 29.08 -12.28
CA LEU A 167 -3.99 29.32 -10.96
C LEU A 167 -3.46 28.01 -10.37
N PRO A 168 -2.20 27.65 -10.66
CA PRO A 168 -1.69 26.34 -10.29
C PRO A 168 -1.30 26.29 -8.81
N SER A 169 -2.28 26.03 -7.97
CA SER A 169 -2.08 25.61 -6.59
C SER A 169 -2.54 24.17 -6.47
N PHE A 170 -1.76 23.36 -5.74
CA PHE A 170 -2.06 21.97 -5.48
C PHE A 170 -1.74 21.64 -4.03
N VAL A 171 -2.64 20.95 -3.38
CA VAL A 171 -2.47 20.45 -2.02
C VAL A 171 -2.52 18.92 -2.11
N VAL A 172 -1.54 18.28 -1.47
CA VAL A 172 -1.49 16.83 -1.34
C VAL A 172 -1.59 16.50 0.14
N GLY A 173 -2.54 15.66 0.50
CA GLY A 173 -2.77 15.27 1.87
C GLY A 173 -3.35 13.87 1.97
N LEU A 174 -3.31 13.33 3.19
CA LEU A 174 -4.08 12.14 3.53
C LEU A 174 -5.55 12.48 3.65
N LYS A 175 -6.39 11.51 3.28
CA LYS A 175 -7.83 11.59 3.48
C LYS A 175 -8.19 11.38 4.95
#